data_AF-A0AAW7DCZ5-F1
#
_entry.id   AF-A0AAW7DCZ5-F1
#
_cell.length_a   1.000
_cell.length_b   1.000
_cell.length_c   1.000
_cell.angle_alpha   90.00
_cell.angle_beta   90.00
_cell.angle_gamma   90.00
#
_symmetry.space_group_name_H-M   'P 1'
#
loop_
_entity.id
_entity.type
_entity.pdbx_description
1 polymer ?
#
loop_
_entity_poly.entity_id
_entity_poly.type
_entity_poly.pdbx_seq_one_letter_code
_entity_poly.pdbx_strand_id
1 'polypeptide(L)'
;MNTCLQCNQTLFGRKDKKFCNDFCRNSYNNNLNRDKVEIVRNINNRLRKNNRILKSLLEEGIRSVDKNELSLRNFDFRYITNVDESKNGTIFYVYDVGYQKLNEENYLLFQE
;
A
#
# COMPACT_ATOMS: atom_id res chain seq x y z
N MET A 1 35.34 -12.64 21.92
CA MET A 1 35.42 -12.64 20.44
C MET A 1 34.27 -11.79 19.91
N ASN A 2 34.53 -10.82 19.05
CA ASN A 2 33.47 -10.02 18.43
C ASN A 2 33.00 -10.71 17.14
N THR A 3 31.70 -10.84 16.92
CA THR A 3 31.11 -11.50 15.76
C THR A 3 30.33 -10.52 14.90
N CYS A 4 30.21 -10.82 13.60
CA CYS A 4 29.43 -10.03 12.66
C CYS A 4 27.94 -10.10 13.04
N LEU A 5 27.28 -8.94 13.16
CA LEU A 5 25.86 -8.85 13.50
C LEU A 5 24.92 -9.50 12.45
N GLN A 6 25.39 -9.74 11.23
CA GLN A 6 24.59 -10.31 10.14
C GLN A 6 24.83 -11.80 9.90
N CYS A 7 26.09 -12.26 9.90
CA CYS A 7 26.46 -13.62 9.51
C CYS A 7 27.15 -14.42 10.61
N ASN A 8 27.30 -13.84 11.81
CA ASN A 8 27.96 -14.43 12.98
C ASN A 8 29.43 -14.84 12.80
N GLN A 9 30.06 -14.52 11.65
CA GLN A 9 31.49 -14.77 11.45
C GLN A 9 32.33 -13.94 12.42
N THR A 10 33.43 -14.53 12.90
CA THR A 10 34.41 -13.86 13.76
C THR A 10 35.00 -12.65 13.05
N LEU A 11 35.02 -11.51 13.75
CA LEU A 11 35.58 -10.27 13.23
C LEU A 11 37.06 -10.16 13.61
N PHE A 12 37.87 -9.79 12.63
CA PHE A 12 39.27 -9.42 12.80
C PHE A 12 39.46 -7.93 12.48
N GLY A 13 40.41 -7.30 13.18
CA GLY A 13 40.76 -5.89 13.02
C GLY A 13 40.25 -5.02 14.16
N ARG A 14 39.78 -3.80 13.83
CA ARG A 14 39.35 -2.79 14.81
C ARG A 14 38.39 -3.35 15.85
N LYS A 15 38.58 -2.93 17.11
CA LYS A 15 37.77 -3.36 18.27
C LYS A 15 36.27 -3.03 18.12
N ASP A 16 35.93 -1.96 17.41
CA ASP A 16 34.56 -1.49 17.19
C ASP A 16 33.91 -2.01 15.89
N LYS A 17 34.60 -2.91 15.16
CA LYS A 17 34.04 -3.50 13.94
C LYS A 17 32.78 -4.30 14.28
N LYS A 18 31.68 -4.02 13.57
CA LYS A 18 30.36 -4.66 13.73
C LYS A 18 29.99 -5.63 12.60
N PHE A 19 30.60 -5.47 11.42
CA PHE A 19 30.28 -6.24 10.21
C PHE A 19 31.55 -6.74 9.52
N CYS A 20 31.51 -7.94 8.92
CA CYS A 20 32.68 -8.50 8.24
C CYS A 20 32.97 -7.82 6.90
N ASN A 21 31.93 -7.33 6.21
CA ASN A 21 31.98 -6.61 4.93
C ASN A 21 30.77 -5.68 4.76
N ASP A 22 30.78 -4.85 3.71
CA ASP A 22 29.69 -3.91 3.42
C ASP A 22 28.39 -4.62 3.03
N PHE A 23 28.46 -5.79 2.41
CA PHE A 23 27.28 -6.62 2.13
C PHE A 23 26.53 -6.99 3.42
N CYS A 24 27.23 -7.42 4.46
CA CYS A 24 26.64 -7.75 5.76
C CYS A 24 26.02 -6.53 6.43
N ARG A 25 26.65 -5.36 6.33
CA ARG A 25 26.08 -4.11 6.84
C ARG A 25 24.76 -3.78 6.14
N ASN A 26 24.74 -3.85 4.81
CA ASN A 26 23.56 -3.55 4.02
C ASN A 26 22.43 -4.55 4.27
N SER A 27 22.74 -5.85 4.31
CA SER A 27 21.75 -6.88 4.58
C SER A 27 21.14 -6.75 5.98
N TYR A 28 21.95 -6.46 6.99
CA TYR A 28 21.47 -6.21 8.35
C TYR A 28 20.53 -5.00 8.40
N ASN A 29 20.91 -3.88 7.78
CA ASN A 29 20.07 -2.68 7.73
C ASN A 29 18.77 -2.90 6.93
N ASN A 30 18.81 -3.69 5.85
CA ASN A 30 17.62 -4.07 5.09
C ASN A 30 16.68 -4.96 5.92
N ASN A 31 17.23 -5.89 6.70
CA ASN A 31 16.43 -6.75 7.58
C ASN A 31 15.78 -5.95 8.71
N LEU A 32 16.49 -4.99 9.33
CA LEU A 32 15.93 -4.11 10.36
C LEU A 32 14.73 -3.29 9.86
N ASN A 33 14.71 -2.94 8.57
CA ASN A 33 13.63 -2.14 7.98
C ASN A 33 12.58 -2.99 7.25
N ARG A 34 12.75 -4.31 7.19
CA ARG A 34 11.92 -5.20 6.38
C ARG A 34 10.43 -5.05 6.68
N ASP A 35 10.04 -5.15 7.94
CA ASP A 35 8.63 -5.13 8.33
C ASP A 35 7.95 -3.80 7.96
N LYS A 36 8.65 -2.68 8.19
CA LYS A 36 8.14 -1.34 7.83
C LYS A 36 7.98 -1.20 6.32
N VAL A 37 8.99 -1.63 5.55
CA VAL A 37 8.97 -1.58 4.08
C VAL A 37 7.89 -2.51 3.53
N GLU A 38 7.68 -3.67 4.14
CA GLU A 38 6.67 -4.64 3.74
C GLU A 38 5.25 -4.11 3.97
N ILE A 39 4.97 -3.53 5.13
CA ILE A 39 3.65 -2.95 5.44
C ILE A 39 3.32 -1.85 4.42
N VAL A 40 4.23 -0.90 4.20
CA VAL A 40 4.03 0.20 3.24
C VAL A 40 3.84 -0.35 1.82
N ARG A 41 4.65 -1.33 1.40
CA ARG A 41 4.53 -1.99 0.10
C ARG A 41 3.16 -2.67 -0.06
N ASN A 42 2.69 -3.38 0.96
CA ASN A 42 1.40 -4.07 0.93
C ASN A 42 0.23 -3.08 0.87
N ILE A 43 0.26 -1.99 1.64
CA ILE A 43 -0.73 -0.89 1.57
C ILE A 43 -0.75 -0.31 0.15
N ASN A 44 0.41 0.04 -0.40
CA ASN A 44 0.52 0.61 -1.75
C ASN A 44 0.01 -0.36 -2.83
N ASN A 45 0.25 -1.66 -2.68
CA ASN A 45 -0.28 -2.66 -3.61
C ASN A 45 -1.82 -2.72 -3.58
N ARG A 46 -2.43 -2.58 -2.40
CA ARG A 46 -3.90 -2.53 -2.25
C ARG A 46 -4.47 -1.25 -2.87
N LEU A 47 -3.87 -0.09 -2.58
CA LEU A 47 -4.27 1.19 -3.20
C LEU A 47 -4.17 1.16 -4.72
N ARG A 48 -3.07 0.65 -5.28
CA ARG A 48 -2.90 0.51 -6.74
C ARG A 48 -3.95 -0.42 -7.36
N LYS A 49 -4.26 -1.55 -6.69
CA LYS A 49 -5.30 -2.47 -7.15
C LYS A 49 -6.67 -1.79 -7.16
N ASN A 50 -7.03 -1.10 -6.08
CA ASN A 50 -8.25 -0.32 -5.98
C ASN A 50 -8.35 0.73 -7.10
N ASN A 51 -7.27 1.49 -7.30
CA ASN A 51 -7.21 2.51 -8.37
C ASN A 51 -7.46 1.88 -9.75
N ARG A 52 -6.78 0.78 -10.06
CA ARG A 52 -6.96 0.06 -11.34
C ARG A 52 -8.40 -0.39 -11.55
N ILE A 53 -9.07 -0.88 -10.50
CA ILE A 53 -10.47 -1.32 -10.58
C ILE A 53 -11.39 -0.13 -10.90
N LEU A 54 -11.25 0.98 -10.18
CA LEU A 54 -12.11 2.15 -10.41
C LEU A 54 -11.84 2.79 -11.79
N LYS A 55 -10.56 2.90 -12.19
CA LYS A 55 -10.19 3.41 -13.52
C LYS A 55 -10.74 2.54 -14.64
N SER A 56 -10.65 1.21 -14.53
CA SER A 56 -11.19 0.33 -15.58
C SER A 56 -12.70 0.49 -15.74
N LEU A 57 -13.44 0.62 -14.63
CA LEU A 57 -14.88 0.88 -14.67
C LEU A 57 -15.20 2.22 -15.35
N LEU A 58 -14.45 3.27 -15.03
CA LEU A 58 -14.61 4.57 -15.66
C LEU A 58 -14.26 4.56 -17.15
N GLU A 59 -13.20 3.86 -17.55
CA GLU A 59 -12.81 3.65 -18.95
C GLU A 59 -13.87 2.86 -19.73
N GLU A 60 -14.57 1.92 -19.07
CA GLU A 60 -15.74 1.21 -19.60
C GLU A 60 -17.00 2.10 -19.67
N GLY A 61 -16.94 3.34 -19.20
CA GLY A 61 -18.06 4.29 -19.16
C GLY A 61 -19.02 4.09 -17.98
N ILE A 62 -18.67 3.22 -17.04
CA ILE A 62 -19.49 2.92 -15.86
C ILE A 62 -19.31 4.01 -14.82
N ARG A 63 -20.41 4.71 -14.50
CA ARG A 63 -20.44 5.77 -13.48
C ARG A 63 -21.11 5.33 -12.18
N SER A 64 -21.90 4.27 -12.19
CA SER A 64 -22.51 3.71 -10.98
C SER A 64 -22.19 2.22 -10.90
N VAL A 65 -21.72 1.75 -9.76
CA VAL A 65 -21.31 0.37 -9.55
C VAL A 65 -21.88 -0.18 -8.24
N ASP A 66 -22.32 -1.43 -8.28
CA ASP A 66 -22.78 -2.14 -7.10
C ASP A 66 -21.62 -2.50 -6.16
N LYS A 67 -21.88 -2.49 -4.85
CA LYS A 67 -20.92 -2.83 -3.79
C LYS A 67 -20.42 -4.26 -3.93
N ASN A 68 -21.29 -5.19 -4.32
CA ASN A 68 -20.92 -6.59 -4.52
C ASN A 68 -20.03 -6.74 -5.76
N GLU A 69 -20.28 -5.99 -6.83
CA GLU A 69 -19.42 -5.98 -8.03
C GLU A 69 -18.00 -5.49 -7.68
N LEU A 70 -17.87 -4.41 -6.91
CA LEU A 70 -16.57 -3.97 -6.39
C LEU A 70 -15.91 -5.06 -5.52
N SER A 71 -16.69 -5.71 -4.67
CA SER A 71 -16.21 -6.79 -3.80
C SER A 71 -15.73 -8.02 -4.59
N LEU A 72 -16.43 -8.41 -5.66
CA LEU A 72 -16.05 -9.48 -6.58
C LEU A 72 -14.76 -9.16 -7.32
N ARG A 73 -14.56 -7.89 -7.71
CA ARG A 73 -13.29 -7.38 -8.26
C ARG A 73 -12.18 -7.28 -7.21
N ASN A 74 -12.45 -7.70 -5.97
CA ASN A 74 -11.55 -7.63 -4.82
C ASN A 74 -11.08 -6.20 -4.53
N PHE A 75 -11.99 -5.23 -4.65
CA PHE A 75 -11.82 -3.88 -4.15
C PHE A 75 -11.85 -3.89 -2.62
N ASP A 76 -10.90 -3.22 -1.97
CA ASP A 76 -10.81 -3.18 -0.52
C ASP A 76 -11.13 -1.77 0.00
N PHE A 77 -12.37 -1.58 0.48
CA PHE A 77 -12.90 -0.30 0.95
C PHE A 77 -12.10 0.34 2.11
N ARG A 78 -11.20 -0.41 2.75
CA ARG A 78 -10.34 0.11 3.83
C ARG A 78 -9.15 0.93 3.32
N TYR A 79 -8.83 0.81 2.03
CA TYR A 79 -7.65 1.44 1.44
C TYR A 79 -8.07 2.60 0.53
N ILE A 80 -7.99 3.79 1.11
CA ILE A 80 -8.28 5.08 0.49
C ILE A 80 -7.10 6.03 0.74
N THR A 81 -6.98 7.07 -0.08
CA THR A 81 -5.96 8.10 0.06
C THR A 81 -6.50 9.34 0.76
N ASN A 82 -7.70 9.78 0.39
CA ASN A 82 -8.34 10.99 0.92
C ASN A 82 -9.84 10.76 1.16
N VAL A 83 -10.43 11.65 1.95
CA VAL A 83 -11.86 11.69 2.26
C VAL A 83 -12.31 13.14 2.20
N ASP A 84 -13.36 13.41 1.44
CA ASP A 84 -14.01 14.72 1.39
C ASP A 84 -15.48 14.62 1.80
N GLU A 85 -16.01 15.72 2.35
CA GLU A 85 -17.42 15.85 2.65
C GLU A 85 -18.12 16.66 1.55
N SER A 86 -19.21 16.12 1.01
CA SER A 86 -20.08 16.85 0.09
C SER A 86 -21.49 16.97 0.65
N LYS A 87 -22.31 17.83 0.05
CA LYS A 87 -23.73 17.98 0.39
C LYS A 87 -24.51 16.66 0.32
N ASN A 88 -24.06 15.72 -0.52
CA ASN A 88 -24.70 14.44 -0.76
C ASN A 88 -24.04 13.28 0.01
N GLY A 89 -23.12 13.58 0.93
CA GLY A 89 -22.41 12.61 1.76
C GLY A 89 -20.91 12.57 1.49
N THR A 90 -20.24 11.61 2.12
CA THR A 90 -18.78 11.45 2.10
C THR A 90 -18.30 10.87 0.77
N ILE A 91 -17.28 11.48 0.18
CA ILE A 91 -16.57 11.00 -1.00
C ILE A 91 -15.26 10.38 -0.55
N PHE A 92 -15.02 9.15 -0.98
CA PHE A 92 -13.79 8.41 -0.69
C PHE A 92 -12.91 8.39 -1.93
N TYR A 93 -11.63 8.69 -1.78
CA TYR A 93 -10.71 8.75 -2.91
C TYR A 93 -9.68 7.64 -2.88
N VAL A 94 -9.31 7.18 -4.07
CA VAL A 94 -8.11 6.38 -4.31
C VAL A 94 -7.31 7.11 -5.39
N TYR A 95 -6.35 7.92 -4.95
CA TYR A 95 -5.66 8.91 -5.79
C TYR A 95 -6.64 9.89 -6.43
N ASP A 96 -6.70 9.93 -7.76
CA ASP A 96 -7.50 10.82 -8.60
C ASP A 96 -8.95 10.32 -8.82
N VAL A 97 -9.29 9.15 -8.30
CA VAL A 97 -10.61 8.52 -8.51
C VAL A 97 -11.40 8.50 -7.22
N GLY A 98 -12.55 9.17 -7.24
CA GLY A 98 -13.49 9.24 -6.12
C GLY A 98 -14.64 8.26 -6.27
N TYR A 99 -15.14 7.75 -5.15
CA TYR A 99 -16.38 6.99 -5.09
C TYR A 99 -17.24 7.46 -3.91
N GLN A 100 -18.53 7.64 -4.15
CA GLN A 100 -19.50 8.12 -3.16
C GLN A 100 -20.67 7.15 -3.06
N LYS A 101 -21.13 6.88 -1.86
CA LYS A 101 -22.29 6.03 -1.64
C LYS A 101 -23.56 6.74 -2.13
N LEU A 102 -24.28 6.14 -3.08
CA LEU A 102 -25.58 6.63 -3.56
C LEU A 102 -26.74 6.10 -2.72
N ASN A 103 -26.69 4.80 -2.42
CA ASN A 103 -27.65 4.09 -1.58
C ASN A 103 -26.93 2.92 -0.88
N GLU A 104 -27.65 2.01 -0.24
CA GLU A 104 -27.02 0.91 0.50
C GLU A 104 -26.15 -0.02 -0.36
N GLU A 105 -26.45 -0.10 -1.64
CA GLU A 105 -25.88 -1.07 -2.57
C GLU A 105 -24.98 -0.44 -3.63
N ASN A 106 -25.18 0.83 -4.01
CA ASN A 106 -24.51 1.44 -5.15
C ASN A 106 -23.59 2.60 -4.77
N TYR A 107 -22.51 2.73 -5.55
CA TYR A 107 -21.55 3.83 -5.50
C TYR A 107 -21.49 4.58 -6.82
N LEU A 108 -21.48 5.90 -6.76
CA LEU A 108 -21.17 6.80 -7.87
C LEU A 108 -19.66 6.98 -7.97
N LEU A 109 -19.12 6.92 -9.19
CA LEU A 109 -17.70 7.05 -9.49
C LEU A 109 -17.41 8.40 -10.16
N PHE A 110 -16.32 9.02 -9.74
CA PHE A 110 -15.85 10.31 -10.22
C PHE A 110 -14.35 10.23 -10.52
N GLN A 111 -13.91 11.05 -11.46
CA GLN A 111 -12.50 11.31 -11.67
C GLN A 111 -12.32 12.82 -11.61
N GLU A 112 -11.38 13.25 -10.77
CA GLU A 112 -10.94 14.64 -10.70
C GLU A 112 -10.02 15.00 -11.87
#